data_AF-A0A8W8NN42-F1
#
_entry.id   AF-A0A8W8NN42-F1
#
_cell.length_a   1.000
_cell.length_b   1.000
_cell.length_c   1.000
_cell.angle_alpha   90.00
_cell.angle_beta   90.00
_cell.angle_gamma   90.00
#
_symmetry.space_group_name_H-M   'P 1'
#
loop_
_entity.id
_entity.type
_entity.pdbx_description
1 polymer ?
#
loop_
_entity_poly.entity_id
_entity_poly.type
_entity_poly.pdbx_seq_one_letter_code
_entity_poly.pdbx_strand_id
1 'polypeptide(L)'
;VVTVSGVVKVNSTDEGRGRNKDKCMFLLYIQANSVNNAKGNTKGDNCGLALDFSMKELYAIEEIQSEENLFRLLVASMCPSIYGHELVKAGLILGLFGGSQKFLNDKNRIPVRGDPHILVVGDPGLGKSQMLQSVANISPRSVYVCGNTTTTSGLTVTLSKDGGSGDHALEAGALVLADQGCCCIDEFDKMGNQHQALLEAMEQQSISIAKAGIVCSLPARTSIIAAANPVGGHYSKSKTVSENLKMGSALLSRFDLVFILLDKPDEEIDSMLSDHVMALHAGKNKSMAAVTVRRQNPNTSANSSILLCEADKPLSERLKISPGEHVDYIPAQLLRKYVGYARKYVHPKIGPDAAKVLQDFYITLRKQHQGMDSTPITTRQLESLIRLTESRARLELREVATKEDAEDVIEIMKYSMIDTYSDQFGSLDFLRSQHGSGMSGRSKPKKFVGALQKVSERTYNSIFTIQQMRQIAQEISLQVGDFEGFVSSLNNQGFLLKKGPKVYQLQTTDY
;
A
#
# COMPACT_ATOMS: atom_id res chain seq x y z
N VAL A 1 26.42 -4.79 8.99
CA VAL A 1 27.49 -4.33 8.09
C VAL A 1 28.78 -4.34 8.89
N VAL A 2 29.81 -5.00 8.38
CA VAL A 2 31.12 -5.07 9.05
C VAL A 2 32.09 -4.25 8.21
N THR A 3 32.73 -3.26 8.83
CA THR A 3 33.75 -2.46 8.15
C THR A 3 35.09 -3.13 8.41
N VAL A 4 35.74 -3.58 7.34
CA VAL A 4 37.07 -4.21 7.42
C VAL A 4 38.09 -3.21 6.92
N SER A 5 39.04 -2.84 7.79
CA SER A 5 40.20 -2.05 7.40
C SER A 5 41.44 -2.92 7.48
N GLY A 6 42.27 -2.88 6.44
CA GLY A 6 43.40 -3.80 6.31
C GLY A 6 44.28 -3.43 5.14
N VAL A 7 45.34 -4.22 4.97
CA VAL A 7 46.27 -4.05 3.85
C VAL A 7 45.87 -5.00 2.74
N VAL A 8 45.66 -4.46 1.54
CA VAL A 8 45.47 -5.28 0.34
C VAL A 8 46.79 -5.98 0.05
N LYS A 9 46.78 -7.31 0.06
CA LYS A 9 47.90 -8.16 -0.29
C LYS A 9 47.58 -8.94 -1.55
N VAL A 10 48.63 -9.28 -2.29
CA VAL A 10 48.57 -10.08 -3.50
C VAL A 10 49.06 -11.47 -3.15
N ASN A 11 48.27 -12.49 -3.45
CA ASN A 11 48.76 -13.86 -3.50
C ASN A 11 49.06 -14.21 -4.96
N SER A 12 50.31 -14.59 -5.26
CA SER A 12 50.63 -15.30 -6.49
C SER A 12 50.25 -16.76 -6.26
N THR A 13 49.12 -17.20 -6.80
CA THR A 13 48.80 -18.63 -6.79
C THR A 13 49.77 -19.35 -7.71
N ASP A 14 50.82 -19.92 -7.12
CA ASP A 14 51.77 -20.78 -7.81
C ASP A 14 51.69 -22.16 -7.15
N GLU A 15 50.51 -22.80 -7.26
CA GLU A 15 50.34 -24.21 -6.91
C GLU A 15 49.88 -24.96 -8.17
N GLY A 16 50.84 -25.70 -8.74
CA GLY A 16 50.89 -26.02 -10.16
C GLY A 16 50.13 -27.26 -10.63
N ARG A 17 50.00 -27.33 -11.96
CA ARG A 17 50.39 -28.50 -12.80
C ARG A 17 50.09 -28.21 -14.28
N GLY A 18 51.14 -28.01 -15.07
CA GLY A 18 51.09 -28.03 -16.53
C GLY A 18 52.00 -26.98 -17.17
N ARG A 19 53.08 -27.44 -17.83
CA ARG A 19 53.95 -26.59 -18.65
C ARG A 19 53.09 -25.82 -19.67
N ASN A 20 53.32 -24.51 -19.76
CA ASN A 20 52.69 -23.53 -20.65
C ASN A 20 51.24 -23.14 -20.33
N LYS A 21 51.11 -22.10 -19.50
CA LYS A 21 50.30 -20.91 -19.82
C LYS A 21 50.53 -19.83 -18.76
N ASP A 22 51.12 -18.71 -19.19
CA ASP A 22 51.12 -17.45 -18.44
C ASP A 22 49.68 -17.02 -18.19
N LYS A 23 49.18 -17.27 -16.99
CA LYS A 23 48.07 -16.52 -16.42
C LYS A 23 48.56 -15.94 -15.11
N CYS A 24 49.15 -14.75 -15.19
CA CYS A 24 49.38 -13.88 -14.04
C CYS A 24 48.02 -13.39 -13.50
N MET A 25 47.29 -14.28 -12.84
CA MET A 25 46.08 -13.95 -12.10
C MET A 25 46.51 -13.72 -10.65
N PHE A 26 46.73 -12.46 -10.30
CA PHE A 26 46.99 -12.07 -8.92
C PHE A 26 45.69 -12.11 -8.13
N LEU A 27 45.62 -12.96 -7.10
CA LEU A 27 44.48 -12.98 -6.19
C LEU A 27 44.70 -11.88 -5.14
N LEU A 28 43.92 -10.81 -5.24
CA LEU A 28 43.91 -9.75 -4.23
C LEU A 28 43.08 -10.21 -3.03
N TYR A 29 43.66 -10.16 -1.84
CA TYR A 29 42.95 -10.38 -0.58
C TYR A 29 43.31 -9.28 0.41
N ILE A 30 42.39 -8.93 1.30
CA ILE A 30 42.65 -7.94 2.36
C ILE A 30 43.10 -8.69 3.62
N GLN A 31 44.33 -8.46 4.06
CA GLN A 31 44.72 -8.82 5.41
C GLN A 31 44.10 -7.78 6.36
N ALA A 32 43.03 -8.19 7.04
CA ALA A 32 42.31 -7.32 7.97
C ALA A 32 43.18 -6.98 9.19
N ASN A 33 43.42 -5.68 9.42
CA ASN A 33 44.09 -5.18 10.61
C ASN A 33 43.08 -4.81 11.71
N SER A 34 41.92 -4.30 11.30
CA SER A 34 40.81 -4.02 12.20
C SER A 34 39.50 -4.44 11.56
N VAL A 35 38.69 -5.16 12.32
CA VAL A 35 37.34 -5.52 11.93
C VAL A 35 36.41 -4.77 12.87
N ASN A 36 35.79 -3.72 12.36
CA ASN A 36 34.83 -2.96 13.15
C ASN A 36 33.42 -3.46 12.82
N ASN A 37 32.85 -4.20 13.75
CA ASN A 37 31.46 -4.59 13.66
C ASN A 37 30.61 -3.38 14.07
N ALA A 38 29.84 -2.82 13.14
CA ALA A 38 28.96 -1.68 13.42
C ALA A 38 27.90 -1.97 14.51
N LYS A 39 27.82 -3.21 15.03
CA LYS A 39 26.98 -3.61 16.17
C LYS A 39 27.69 -3.59 17.53
N GLY A 40 29.00 -3.37 17.59
CA GLY A 40 29.81 -3.71 18.77
C GLY A 40 30.15 -2.57 19.73
N ASN A 41 29.93 -1.30 19.38
CA ASN A 41 30.48 -0.20 20.19
C ASN A 41 29.49 0.96 20.39
N THR A 42 28.39 0.70 21.11
CA THR A 42 27.76 1.66 22.04
C THR A 42 26.75 0.92 22.93
N LYS A 43 26.92 1.05 24.24
CA LYS A 43 25.80 0.92 25.19
C LYS A 43 24.78 2.00 24.81
N GLY A 44 23.68 1.62 24.20
CA GLY A 44 22.64 2.53 23.69
C GLY A 44 22.08 2.00 22.37
N ASP A 45 20.87 1.46 22.44
CA ASP A 45 20.10 0.95 21.31
C ASP A 45 20.03 1.94 20.13
N ASN A 46 20.48 1.51 18.94
CA ASN A 46 19.82 1.71 17.64
C ASN A 46 20.75 1.32 16.47
N CYS A 47 20.67 0.04 16.10
CA CYS A 47 21.36 -0.55 14.96
C CYS A 47 20.54 -0.32 13.67
N GLY A 48 21.06 0.51 12.78
CA GLY A 48 20.73 0.66 11.36
C GLY A 48 21.89 1.44 10.73
N LEU A 49 22.27 1.18 9.47
CA LEU A 49 23.34 1.89 8.74
C LEU A 49 23.42 3.36 9.19
N ALA A 50 24.52 3.76 9.83
CA ALA A 50 24.68 5.12 10.32
C ALA A 50 24.70 6.06 9.11
N LEU A 51 23.52 6.58 8.75
CA LEU A 51 23.41 7.85 8.05
C LEU A 51 24.02 8.87 9.01
N ASP A 52 25.29 9.14 8.81
CA ASP A 52 25.98 10.23 9.47
C ASP A 52 25.52 11.50 8.76
N PHE A 53 24.81 12.35 9.50
CA PHE A 53 24.26 13.58 8.95
C PHE A 53 25.31 14.68 9.02
N SER A 54 25.57 15.33 7.89
CA SER A 54 26.37 16.56 7.88
C SER A 54 25.60 17.70 8.53
N MET A 55 26.29 18.68 9.12
CA MET A 55 25.65 19.90 9.64
C MET A 55 24.77 20.59 8.61
N LYS A 56 25.18 20.62 7.33
CA LYS A 56 24.38 21.17 6.23
C LYS A 56 23.07 20.42 6.00
N GLU A 57 23.08 19.11 6.19
CA GLU A 57 21.90 18.26 6.01
C GLU A 57 20.93 18.43 7.17
N LEU A 58 21.44 18.60 8.40
CA LEU A 58 20.62 18.90 9.56
C LEU A 58 19.91 20.25 9.42
N TYR A 59 20.61 21.30 8.97
CA TYR A 59 19.98 22.59 8.67
C TYR A 59 18.90 22.47 7.59
N ALA A 60 19.13 21.68 6.54
CA ALA A 60 18.13 21.46 5.50
C ALA A 60 16.90 20.67 6.01
N ILE A 61 17.10 19.74 6.95
CA ILE A 61 16.00 19.01 7.61
C ILE A 61 15.17 19.95 8.49
N GLU A 62 15.83 20.83 9.24
CA GLU A 62 15.18 21.85 10.06
C GLU A 62 14.38 22.85 9.19
N GLU A 63 14.94 23.26 8.05
CA GLU A 63 14.26 24.13 7.08
C GLU A 63 12.98 23.46 6.55
N ILE A 64 13.06 22.18 6.15
CA ILE A 64 11.88 21.40 5.72
C ILE A 64 10.85 21.32 6.85
N GLN A 65 11.28 21.08 8.09
CA GLN A 65 10.37 21.00 9.24
C GLN A 65 9.62 22.32 9.49
N SER A 66 10.25 23.46 9.19
CA SER A 66 9.68 24.79 9.44
C SER A 66 8.55 25.19 8.48
N GLU A 67 8.32 24.43 7.42
CA GLU A 67 7.25 24.68 6.45
C GLU A 67 5.84 24.45 7.05
N GLU A 68 4.93 25.39 6.84
CA GLU A 68 3.57 25.35 7.44
C GLU A 68 2.75 24.15 6.94
N ASN A 69 2.85 23.81 5.64
CA ASN A 69 2.12 22.72 4.99
C ASN A 69 3.02 21.53 4.63
N LEU A 70 3.82 21.08 5.60
CA LEU A 70 4.82 20.03 5.42
C LEU A 70 4.26 18.72 4.83
N PHE A 71 3.10 18.25 5.31
CA PHE A 71 2.53 17.00 4.82
C PHE A 71 2.21 17.06 3.32
N ARG A 72 1.59 18.16 2.87
CA ARG A 72 1.30 18.43 1.47
C ARG A 72 2.59 18.49 0.64
N LEU A 73 3.60 19.22 1.13
CA LEU A 73 4.89 19.36 0.44
C LEU A 73 5.58 18.01 0.23
N LEU A 74 5.58 17.15 1.25
CA LEU A 74 6.17 15.81 1.16
C LEU A 74 5.41 14.92 0.19
N VAL A 75 4.07 14.92 0.24
CA VAL A 75 3.18 14.18 -0.69
C VAL A 75 3.41 14.59 -2.13
N ALA A 76 3.47 15.90 -2.38
CA ALA A 76 3.77 16.47 -3.69
C ALA A 76 5.18 16.08 -4.19
N SER A 77 6.17 16.11 -3.30
CA SER A 77 7.58 15.83 -3.63
C SER A 77 7.92 14.36 -3.84
N MET A 78 7.10 13.41 -3.34
CA MET A 78 7.38 11.98 -3.47
C MET A 78 7.36 11.50 -4.92
N CYS A 79 6.41 11.97 -5.72
CA CYS A 79 6.31 11.59 -7.13
C CYS A 79 5.72 12.74 -7.94
N PRO A 80 6.56 13.71 -8.34
CA PRO A 80 6.12 14.87 -9.11
C PRO A 80 5.84 14.54 -10.57
N SER A 81 6.17 13.34 -11.04
CA SER A 81 5.96 12.89 -12.42
C SER A 81 4.55 12.36 -12.69
N ILE A 82 3.81 12.05 -11.64
CA ILE A 82 2.44 11.52 -11.74
C ILE A 82 1.50 12.59 -11.21
N TYR A 83 0.51 12.97 -12.00
CA TYR A 83 -0.52 13.91 -11.57
C TYR A 83 -1.60 13.21 -10.73
N GLY A 84 -2.15 13.91 -9.74
CA GLY A 84 -3.25 13.43 -8.90
C GLY A 84 -2.88 12.33 -7.90
N HIS A 85 -3.90 11.55 -7.51
CA HIS A 85 -3.84 10.47 -6.53
C HIS A 85 -3.21 10.88 -5.18
N GLU A 86 -3.53 12.08 -4.66
CA GLU A 86 -2.87 12.59 -3.44
C GLU A 86 -3.06 11.68 -2.23
N LEU A 87 -4.25 11.11 -2.03
CA LEU A 87 -4.52 10.19 -0.91
C LEU A 87 -3.71 8.90 -1.01
N VAL A 88 -3.46 8.39 -2.22
CA VAL A 88 -2.61 7.21 -2.43
C VAL A 88 -1.15 7.56 -2.14
N LYS A 89 -0.68 8.71 -2.61
CA LYS A 89 0.67 9.21 -2.31
C LYS A 89 0.86 9.45 -0.81
N ALA A 90 -0.14 10.03 -0.14
CA ALA A 90 -0.18 10.20 1.31
C ALA A 90 -0.04 8.86 2.04
N GLY A 91 -0.83 7.86 1.65
CA GLY A 91 -0.68 6.50 2.17
C GLY A 91 0.73 5.95 1.98
N LEU A 92 1.26 5.99 0.76
CA LEU A 92 2.61 5.49 0.42
C LEU A 92 3.70 6.15 1.27
N ILE A 93 3.62 7.47 1.48
CA ILE A 93 4.50 8.20 2.37
C ILE A 93 4.39 7.71 3.81
N LEU A 94 3.18 7.50 4.33
CA LEU A 94 3.02 6.93 5.68
C LEU A 94 3.64 5.53 5.78
N GLY A 95 3.60 4.75 4.70
CA GLY A 95 4.32 3.47 4.57
C GLY A 95 5.83 3.60 4.70
N LEU A 96 6.38 4.67 4.14
CA LEU A 96 7.81 4.96 4.09
C LEU A 96 8.39 5.38 5.44
N PHE A 97 7.69 6.26 6.16
CA PHE A 97 8.09 6.71 7.51
C PHE A 97 7.87 5.64 8.57
N GLY A 98 6.81 4.82 8.43
CA GLY A 98 6.48 3.73 9.34
C GLY A 98 6.03 4.19 10.74
N GLY A 99 5.45 3.28 11.53
CA GLY A 99 5.07 3.52 12.92
C GLY A 99 6.19 3.20 13.91
N SER A 100 5.93 3.32 15.22
CA SER A 100 6.93 3.03 16.25
C SER A 100 7.02 1.53 16.55
N GLN A 101 8.24 0.98 16.58
CA GLN A 101 8.44 -0.40 17.00
C GLN A 101 8.17 -0.50 18.51
N LYS A 102 7.23 -1.35 18.90
CA LYS A 102 6.84 -1.55 20.31
C LYS A 102 7.16 -2.96 20.76
N PHE A 103 7.33 -3.13 22.06
CA PHE A 103 7.47 -4.43 22.71
C PHE A 103 6.35 -4.60 23.72
N LEU A 104 5.68 -5.76 23.71
CA LEU A 104 4.52 -6.00 24.56
C LEU A 104 4.89 -6.03 26.06
N ASN A 105 6.07 -6.56 26.38
CA ASN A 105 6.59 -6.68 27.74
C ASN A 105 8.12 -6.44 27.74
N ASP A 106 8.63 -5.61 28.66
CA ASP A 106 10.07 -5.34 28.79
C ASP A 106 10.91 -6.60 29.08
N LYS A 107 10.29 -7.62 29.71
CA LYS A 107 10.96 -8.87 30.10
C LYS A 107 11.09 -9.90 28.97
N ASN A 108 10.02 -10.12 28.20
CA ASN A 108 10.01 -11.11 27.11
C ASN A 108 10.28 -10.51 25.73
N ARG A 109 10.37 -9.17 25.61
CA ARG A 109 10.66 -8.41 24.38
C ARG A 109 9.97 -8.98 23.14
N ILE A 110 8.68 -9.33 23.26
CA ILE A 110 7.89 -9.80 22.12
C ILE A 110 7.69 -8.59 21.20
N PRO A 111 8.25 -8.59 19.98
CA PRO A 111 8.13 -7.46 19.07
C PRO A 111 6.70 -7.37 18.55
N VAL A 112 6.15 -6.16 18.58
CA VAL A 112 4.89 -5.83 17.92
C VAL A 112 5.23 -5.05 16.66
N ARG A 113 4.64 -5.47 15.53
CA ARG A 113 4.83 -4.82 14.23
C ARG A 113 4.49 -3.33 14.33
N GLY A 114 5.45 -2.48 13.99
CA GLY A 114 5.26 -1.01 13.91
C GLY A 114 5.05 -0.50 12.48
N ASP A 115 5.58 -1.21 11.48
CA ASP A 115 5.56 -0.76 10.09
C ASP A 115 4.22 -1.12 9.40
N PRO A 116 3.53 -0.16 8.76
CA PRO A 116 2.35 -0.45 7.97
C PRO A 116 2.73 -1.03 6.60
N HIS A 117 1.81 -1.82 6.04
CA HIS A 117 1.90 -2.43 4.72
C HIS A 117 0.82 -1.87 3.82
N ILE A 118 1.19 -1.59 2.57
CA ILE A 118 0.32 -0.89 1.63
C ILE A 118 0.24 -1.69 0.34
N LEU A 119 -0.97 -1.86 -0.17
CA LEU A 119 -1.24 -2.48 -1.46
C LEU A 119 -1.93 -1.46 -2.37
N VAL A 120 -1.38 -1.26 -3.56
CA VAL A 120 -1.99 -0.45 -4.62
C VAL A 120 -2.45 -1.38 -5.72
N VAL A 121 -3.75 -1.44 -5.94
CA VAL A 121 -4.41 -2.22 -6.99
C VAL A 121 -4.93 -1.23 -8.02
N GLY A 122 -4.83 -1.56 -9.31
CA GLY A 122 -5.58 -0.78 -10.29
C GLY A 122 -5.31 -1.17 -11.72
N ASP A 123 -6.02 -0.53 -12.63
CA ASP A 123 -5.89 -0.79 -14.06
C ASP A 123 -4.48 -0.43 -14.56
N PRO A 124 -3.95 -1.13 -15.59
CA PRO A 124 -2.68 -0.78 -16.22
C PRO A 124 -2.66 0.67 -16.71
N GLY A 125 -1.48 1.29 -16.73
CA GLY A 125 -1.33 2.67 -17.21
C GLY A 125 -1.46 3.77 -16.15
N LEU A 126 -1.99 3.47 -14.96
CA LEU A 126 -2.18 4.45 -13.87
C LEU A 126 -0.90 4.79 -13.07
N GLY A 127 0.30 4.58 -13.63
CA GLY A 127 1.57 4.96 -12.99
C GLY A 127 1.99 4.18 -11.72
N LYS A 128 1.32 3.06 -11.38
CA LYS A 128 1.58 2.27 -10.15
C LYS A 128 3.05 1.87 -9.96
N SER A 129 3.67 1.27 -10.98
CA SER A 129 5.07 0.85 -10.94
C SER A 129 6.02 2.05 -10.78
N GLN A 130 5.70 3.19 -11.40
CA GLN A 130 6.48 4.42 -11.26
C GLN A 130 6.35 5.02 -9.84
N MET A 131 5.18 4.96 -9.21
CA MET A 131 5.01 5.30 -7.79
C MET A 131 5.90 4.41 -6.91
N LEU A 132 5.85 3.08 -7.09
CA LEU A 132 6.68 2.14 -6.32
C LEU A 132 8.18 2.39 -6.51
N GLN A 133 8.61 2.68 -7.74
CA GLN A 133 10.01 2.97 -8.03
C GLN A 133 10.45 4.29 -7.38
N SER A 134 9.58 5.30 -7.35
CA SER A 134 9.85 6.55 -6.63
C SER A 134 10.00 6.31 -5.13
N VAL A 135 9.11 5.53 -4.52
CA VAL A 135 9.18 5.15 -3.11
C VAL A 135 10.47 4.39 -2.79
N ALA A 136 10.87 3.44 -3.65
CA ALA A 136 12.15 2.74 -3.50
C ALA A 136 13.34 3.72 -3.56
N ASN A 137 13.32 4.68 -4.49
CA ASN A 137 14.36 5.68 -4.60
C ASN A 137 14.42 6.62 -3.38
N ILE A 138 13.29 6.95 -2.75
CA ILE A 138 13.27 7.86 -1.61
C ILE A 138 13.64 7.14 -0.31
N SER A 139 13.37 5.84 -0.19
CA SER A 139 13.72 5.10 1.02
C SER A 139 15.24 5.07 1.26
N PRO A 140 15.72 5.25 2.50
CA PRO A 140 17.14 5.10 2.83
C PRO A 140 17.63 3.66 2.60
N ARG A 141 16.73 2.69 2.70
CA ARG A 141 16.99 1.29 2.44
C ARG A 141 15.77 0.66 1.77
N SER A 142 15.92 0.27 0.51
CA SER A 142 14.85 -0.40 -0.23
C SER A 142 15.38 -1.56 -1.04
N VAL A 143 14.54 -2.56 -1.23
CA VAL A 143 14.72 -3.57 -2.27
C VAL A 143 13.50 -3.51 -3.19
N TYR A 144 13.75 -3.38 -4.49
CA TYR A 144 12.71 -3.43 -5.51
C TYR A 144 12.71 -4.80 -6.16
N VAL A 145 11.52 -5.37 -6.29
CA VAL A 145 11.32 -6.75 -6.66
C VAL A 145 10.12 -6.87 -7.58
N CYS A 146 10.24 -7.67 -8.64
CA CYS A 146 9.10 -8.01 -9.50
C CYS A 146 8.60 -9.42 -9.16
N GLY A 147 7.29 -9.56 -8.92
CA GLY A 147 6.61 -10.78 -8.52
C GLY A 147 6.90 -11.96 -9.45
N ASN A 148 6.88 -11.71 -10.77
CA ASN A 148 7.19 -12.71 -11.81
C ASN A 148 8.60 -13.29 -11.70
N THR A 149 9.58 -12.45 -11.35
CA THR A 149 11.00 -12.85 -11.31
C THR A 149 11.42 -13.46 -9.97
N THR A 150 10.53 -13.44 -8.97
CA THR A 150 10.89 -13.88 -7.63
C THR A 150 10.49 -15.29 -7.29
N THR A 151 11.42 -15.96 -6.62
CA THR A 151 11.20 -17.25 -5.98
C THR A 151 11.11 -17.06 -4.47
N THR A 152 10.49 -18.00 -3.75
CA THR A 152 10.45 -18.01 -2.28
C THR A 152 11.84 -17.90 -1.67
N SER A 153 12.81 -18.58 -2.30
CA SER A 153 14.24 -18.53 -2.00
C SER A 153 14.82 -17.12 -2.14
N GLY A 154 14.54 -16.43 -3.25
CA GLY A 154 15.02 -15.06 -3.49
C GLY A 154 14.35 -14.00 -2.59
N LEU A 155 13.16 -14.26 -2.06
CA LEU A 155 12.48 -13.37 -1.11
C LEU A 155 12.95 -13.55 0.33
N THR A 156 13.13 -14.81 0.73
CA THR A 156 13.48 -15.18 2.11
C THR A 156 14.99 -15.28 2.27
N VAL A 157 15.53 -16.50 2.29
CA VAL A 157 16.94 -16.81 2.44
C VAL A 157 17.21 -18.14 1.76
N THR A 158 18.31 -18.19 1.03
CA THR A 158 18.86 -19.40 0.43
C THR A 158 19.99 -19.95 1.26
N LEU A 159 20.14 -21.27 1.21
CA LEU A 159 21.33 -21.92 1.73
C LEU A 159 22.17 -22.35 0.52
N SER A 160 23.33 -21.73 0.35
CA SER A 160 24.32 -22.14 -0.63
C SER A 160 25.39 -22.99 0.04
N LYS A 161 25.92 -23.99 -0.67
CA LYS A 161 27.06 -24.77 -0.19
C LYS A 161 28.31 -24.14 -0.77
N ASP A 162 29.23 -23.70 0.08
CA ASP A 162 30.51 -23.17 -0.37
C ASP A 162 31.34 -24.30 -0.97
N GLY A 163 31.81 -24.09 -2.20
CA GLY A 163 32.53 -25.11 -2.97
C GLY A 163 33.93 -25.42 -2.44
N GLY A 164 34.52 -24.50 -1.65
CA GLY A 164 35.84 -24.65 -1.05
C GLY A 164 35.82 -25.36 0.30
N SER A 165 35.01 -24.87 1.23
CA SER A 165 34.93 -25.41 2.60
C SER A 165 33.96 -26.61 2.74
N GLY A 166 33.00 -26.74 1.82
CA GLY A 166 31.90 -27.69 1.97
C GLY A 166 30.86 -27.26 3.02
N ASP A 167 31.05 -26.10 3.64
CA ASP A 167 30.13 -25.55 4.63
C ASP A 167 28.92 -24.91 3.96
N HIS A 168 27.81 -24.88 4.69
CA HIS A 168 26.58 -24.25 4.25
C HIS A 168 26.56 -22.76 4.65
N ALA A 169 26.53 -21.87 3.66
CA ALA A 169 26.42 -20.43 3.83
C ALA A 169 24.97 -19.96 3.62
N LEU A 170 24.54 -18.99 4.43
CA LEU A 170 23.22 -18.35 4.29
C LEU A 170 23.33 -17.13 3.38
N GLU A 171 22.50 -17.09 2.35
CA GLU A 171 22.35 -15.98 1.42
C GLU A 171 21.02 -15.26 1.69
N ALA A 172 21.10 -14.00 2.10
CA ALA A 172 19.92 -13.19 2.42
C ALA A 172 19.14 -12.82 1.14
N GLY A 173 17.84 -13.09 1.14
CA GLY A 173 16.92 -12.65 0.10
C GLY A 173 16.39 -11.24 0.33
N ALA A 174 15.48 -10.81 -0.53
CA ALA A 174 15.00 -9.42 -0.61
C ALA A 174 14.44 -8.87 0.71
N LEU A 175 13.66 -9.66 1.45
CA LEU A 175 13.01 -9.20 2.69
C LEU A 175 14.04 -8.96 3.81
N VAL A 176 15.02 -9.84 3.94
CA VAL A 176 16.09 -9.70 4.94
C VAL A 176 17.03 -8.56 4.55
N LEU A 177 17.30 -8.38 3.25
CA LEU A 177 18.07 -7.26 2.74
C LEU A 177 17.36 -5.92 2.96
N ALA A 178 16.04 -5.88 3.00
CA ALA A 178 15.25 -4.67 3.23
C ALA A 178 15.04 -4.31 4.72
N ASP A 179 15.59 -5.06 5.71
CA ASP A 179 15.39 -4.83 7.16
C ASP A 179 15.55 -3.34 7.55
N GLN A 180 14.58 -2.81 8.32
CA GLN A 180 14.38 -1.40 8.70
C GLN A 180 14.13 -0.41 7.56
N GLY A 181 13.73 -0.91 6.39
CA GLY A 181 13.46 -0.11 5.21
C GLY A 181 12.09 -0.43 4.61
N CYS A 182 12.03 -0.45 3.28
CA CYS A 182 10.86 -0.87 2.53
C CYS A 182 11.20 -1.97 1.51
N CYS A 183 10.27 -2.91 1.32
CA CYS A 183 10.33 -3.88 0.24
C CYS A 183 9.22 -3.52 -0.76
N CYS A 184 9.63 -3.05 -1.94
CA CYS A 184 8.71 -2.69 -3.02
C CYS A 184 8.51 -3.89 -3.93
N ILE A 185 7.27 -4.39 -4.05
CA ILE A 185 6.93 -5.56 -4.87
C ILE A 185 5.96 -5.15 -5.97
N ASP A 186 6.43 -5.18 -7.22
CA ASP A 186 5.58 -4.98 -8.40
C ASP A 186 5.03 -6.32 -8.91
N GLU A 187 3.95 -6.27 -9.68
CA GLU A 187 3.23 -7.46 -10.19
C GLU A 187 2.92 -8.48 -9.08
N PHE A 188 2.44 -7.99 -7.95
CA PHE A 188 2.12 -8.81 -6.77
C PHE A 188 1.06 -9.89 -7.08
N ASP A 189 0.18 -9.66 -8.05
CA ASP A 189 -0.81 -10.64 -8.52
C ASP A 189 -0.20 -11.85 -9.24
N LYS A 190 1.06 -11.77 -9.68
CA LYS A 190 1.76 -12.86 -10.39
C LYS A 190 2.51 -13.80 -9.45
N MET A 191 2.61 -13.45 -8.18
CA MET A 191 3.18 -14.33 -7.18
C MET A 191 2.20 -15.49 -6.92
N GLY A 192 2.72 -16.72 -6.86
CA GLY A 192 1.95 -17.92 -6.55
C GLY A 192 2.21 -18.35 -5.11
N ASN A 193 3.08 -19.34 -4.94
CA ASN A 193 3.38 -19.95 -3.64
C ASN A 193 4.25 -19.05 -2.73
N GLN A 194 4.81 -17.97 -3.27
CA GLN A 194 5.65 -17.03 -2.54
C GLN A 194 4.89 -16.28 -1.43
N HIS A 195 3.56 -16.18 -1.53
CA HIS A 195 2.74 -15.52 -0.51
C HIS A 195 2.89 -16.12 0.88
N GLN A 196 3.11 -17.42 0.98
CA GLN A 196 3.26 -18.09 2.28
C GLN A 196 4.47 -17.55 3.05
N ALA A 197 5.57 -17.27 2.36
CA ALA A 197 6.76 -16.67 2.97
C ALA A 197 6.53 -15.21 3.39
N LEU A 198 5.70 -14.48 2.65
CA LEU A 198 5.34 -13.11 3.01
C LEU A 198 4.46 -13.05 4.25
N LEU A 199 3.57 -14.03 4.47
CA LEU A 199 2.73 -14.06 5.65
C LEU A 199 3.59 -13.97 6.92
N GLU A 200 4.56 -14.87 7.09
CA GLU A 200 5.44 -14.87 8.27
C GLU A 200 6.13 -13.51 8.45
N ALA A 201 6.76 -12.99 7.39
CA ALA A 201 7.47 -11.71 7.44
C ALA A 201 6.55 -10.52 7.75
N MET A 202 5.34 -10.47 7.19
CA MET A 202 4.38 -9.37 7.40
C MET A 202 3.80 -9.33 8.81
N GLU A 203 3.70 -10.47 9.49
CA GLU A 203 3.10 -10.52 10.83
C GLU A 203 4.16 -10.43 11.92
N GLN A 204 5.23 -11.23 11.80
CA GLN A 204 6.23 -11.39 12.84
C GLN A 204 7.46 -10.50 12.63
N GLN A 205 7.62 -9.88 11.45
CA GLN A 205 8.80 -9.12 11.08
C GLN A 205 10.11 -9.91 11.22
N SER A 206 10.02 -11.23 11.07
CA SER A 206 11.14 -12.18 11.13
C SER A 206 10.87 -13.34 10.18
N ILE A 207 11.94 -13.97 9.72
CA ILE A 207 11.89 -15.16 8.86
C ILE A 207 12.64 -16.28 9.58
N SER A 208 11.94 -17.35 9.90
CA SER A 208 12.51 -18.56 10.50
C SER A 208 12.94 -19.56 9.43
N ILE A 209 14.14 -20.12 9.60
CA ILE A 209 14.72 -21.08 8.67
C ILE A 209 15.21 -22.27 9.47
N ALA A 210 14.79 -23.46 9.06
CA ALA A 210 15.26 -24.73 9.60
C ALA A 210 15.64 -25.64 8.42
N LYS A 211 16.90 -25.57 7.96
CA LYS A 211 17.40 -26.35 6.81
C LYS A 211 18.83 -26.78 7.03
N ALA A 212 19.17 -28.01 6.60
CA ALA A 212 20.52 -28.58 6.64
C ALA A 212 21.22 -28.44 8.02
N GLY A 213 20.47 -28.64 9.11
CA GLY A 213 20.99 -28.52 10.48
C GLY A 213 21.10 -27.09 11.00
N ILE A 214 20.85 -26.07 10.18
CA ILE A 214 20.84 -24.66 10.60
C ILE A 214 19.41 -24.26 10.95
N VAL A 215 19.21 -23.92 12.22
CA VAL A 215 17.96 -23.34 12.74
C VAL A 215 18.26 -21.92 13.19
N CYS A 216 17.74 -20.93 12.47
CA CYS A 216 17.94 -19.53 12.80
C CYS A 216 16.69 -18.70 12.45
N SER A 217 16.55 -17.55 13.12
CA SER A 217 15.55 -16.54 12.78
C SER A 217 16.28 -15.27 12.39
N LEU A 218 15.94 -14.74 11.22
CA LEU A 218 16.54 -13.53 10.67
C LEU A 218 15.51 -12.39 10.70
N PRO A 219 15.89 -11.20 11.16
CA PRO A 219 14.98 -10.06 11.20
C PRO A 219 14.64 -9.58 9.78
N ALA A 220 13.36 -9.26 9.57
CA ALA A 220 12.82 -8.72 8.33
C ALA A 220 11.80 -7.61 8.65
N ARG A 221 12.21 -6.63 9.46
CA ARG A 221 11.37 -5.49 9.89
C ARG A 221 11.23 -4.49 8.76
N THR A 222 10.38 -4.80 7.81
CA THR A 222 10.25 -4.06 6.55
C THR A 222 8.81 -3.66 6.30
N SER A 223 8.59 -2.45 5.79
CA SER A 223 7.29 -2.08 5.22
C SER A 223 7.17 -2.73 3.85
N ILE A 224 6.13 -3.53 3.62
CA ILE A 224 5.82 -4.05 2.28
C ILE A 224 4.92 -3.06 1.56
N ILE A 225 5.39 -2.59 0.41
CA ILE A 225 4.63 -1.71 -0.49
C ILE A 225 4.49 -2.46 -1.81
N ALA A 226 3.27 -2.90 -2.11
CA ALA A 226 3.00 -3.76 -3.25
C ALA A 226 2.11 -3.08 -4.29
N ALA A 227 2.37 -3.34 -5.56
CA ALA A 227 1.48 -3.02 -6.67
C ALA A 227 0.94 -4.30 -7.30
N ALA A 228 -0.36 -4.32 -7.57
CA ALA A 228 -1.03 -5.43 -8.21
C ALA A 228 -1.94 -4.96 -9.34
N ASN A 229 -2.12 -5.81 -10.35
CA ASN A 229 -3.09 -5.59 -11.40
C ASN A 229 -4.30 -6.53 -11.22
N PRO A 230 -5.53 -6.08 -11.52
CA PRO A 230 -6.69 -6.94 -11.51
C PRO A 230 -6.61 -8.00 -12.62
N VAL A 231 -7.26 -9.13 -12.40
CA VAL A 231 -7.36 -10.23 -13.36
C VAL A 231 -8.10 -9.77 -14.60
N GLY A 232 -7.45 -9.90 -15.75
CA GLY A 232 -8.00 -9.47 -17.04
C GLY A 232 -7.75 -8.00 -17.36
N GLY A 233 -6.94 -7.29 -16.55
CA GLY A 233 -6.49 -5.93 -16.84
C GLY A 233 -7.45 -4.82 -16.44
N HIS A 234 -8.70 -5.14 -16.07
CA HIS A 234 -9.67 -4.14 -15.63
C HIS A 234 -10.34 -4.56 -14.32
N TYR A 235 -10.42 -3.63 -13.38
CA TYR A 235 -11.04 -3.87 -12.09
C TYR A 235 -12.56 -3.93 -12.24
N SER A 236 -13.12 -5.12 -12.01
CA SER A 236 -14.56 -5.33 -12.12
C SER A 236 -15.23 -4.99 -10.79
N LYS A 237 -15.96 -3.88 -10.75
CA LYS A 237 -16.87 -3.51 -9.65
C LYS A 237 -18.03 -4.47 -9.43
N SER A 238 -18.15 -5.58 -10.18
CA SER A 238 -19.06 -6.70 -9.91
C SER A 238 -18.43 -7.85 -9.10
N LYS A 239 -17.09 -7.93 -9.04
CA LYS A 239 -16.32 -8.96 -8.32
C LYS A 239 -15.69 -8.44 -7.03
N THR A 240 -15.43 -9.29 -6.06
CA THR A 240 -14.76 -8.88 -4.82
C THR A 240 -13.30 -8.47 -5.08
N VAL A 241 -12.66 -7.74 -4.17
CA VAL A 241 -11.21 -7.45 -4.27
C VAL A 241 -10.40 -8.74 -4.33
N SER A 242 -10.75 -9.73 -3.51
CA SER A 242 -10.09 -11.05 -3.48
C SER A 242 -10.23 -11.79 -4.82
N GLU A 243 -11.41 -11.75 -5.45
CA GLU A 243 -11.65 -12.35 -6.77
C GLU A 243 -10.95 -11.58 -7.89
N ASN A 244 -10.97 -10.24 -7.84
CA ASN A 244 -10.28 -9.39 -8.80
C ASN A 244 -8.76 -9.62 -8.76
N LEU A 245 -8.17 -9.99 -7.62
CA LEU A 245 -6.74 -10.23 -7.48
C LEU A 245 -6.33 -11.71 -7.54
N LYS A 246 -7.25 -12.67 -7.36
CA LYS A 246 -6.96 -14.10 -7.10
C LYS A 246 -6.11 -14.34 -5.83
N MET A 247 -6.35 -13.55 -4.79
CA MET A 247 -5.53 -13.57 -3.57
C MET A 247 -6.36 -13.90 -2.33
N GLY A 248 -5.79 -14.67 -1.41
CA GLY A 248 -6.47 -15.08 -0.18
C GLY A 248 -6.79 -13.91 0.75
N SER A 249 -7.96 -13.94 1.39
CA SER A 249 -8.40 -12.91 2.35
C SER A 249 -7.45 -12.75 3.55
N ALA A 250 -6.80 -13.84 3.96
CA ALA A 250 -5.81 -13.84 5.03
C ALA A 250 -4.62 -12.91 4.72
N LEU A 251 -4.18 -12.84 3.47
CA LEU A 251 -3.09 -11.96 3.04
C LEU A 251 -3.57 -10.51 2.90
N LEU A 252 -4.74 -10.30 2.28
CA LEU A 252 -5.34 -8.97 2.15
C LEU A 252 -5.56 -8.31 3.51
N SER A 253 -5.96 -9.07 4.53
CA SER A 253 -6.14 -8.57 5.90
C SER A 253 -4.84 -8.14 6.61
N ARG A 254 -3.66 -8.45 6.07
CA ARG A 254 -2.36 -8.06 6.65
C ARG A 254 -1.84 -6.74 6.10
N PHE A 255 -2.41 -6.27 4.99
CA PHE A 255 -2.20 -4.91 4.51
C PHE A 255 -3.03 -3.95 5.35
N ASP A 256 -2.39 -2.86 5.80
CA ASP A 256 -3.03 -1.82 6.60
C ASP A 256 -3.86 -0.90 5.69
N LEU A 257 -3.40 -0.65 4.45
CA LEU A 257 -4.11 0.11 3.42
C LEU A 257 -4.14 -0.65 2.09
N VAL A 258 -5.32 -0.67 1.45
CA VAL A 258 -5.53 -1.21 0.10
C VAL A 258 -6.16 -0.13 -0.77
N PHE A 259 -5.38 0.47 -1.66
CA PHE A 259 -5.86 1.48 -2.60
C PHE A 259 -6.32 0.82 -3.89
N ILE A 260 -7.47 1.23 -4.42
CA ILE A 260 -8.01 0.76 -5.68
C ILE A 260 -8.08 1.95 -6.63
N LEU A 261 -7.20 1.93 -7.63
CA LEU A 261 -7.12 2.92 -8.69
C LEU A 261 -7.94 2.43 -9.88
N LEU A 262 -8.99 3.19 -10.22
CA LEU A 262 -9.86 2.90 -11.35
C LEU A 262 -9.63 3.94 -12.42
N ASP A 263 -9.45 3.49 -13.66
CA ASP A 263 -9.43 4.39 -14.79
C ASP A 263 -10.87 4.83 -15.11
N LYS A 264 -11.17 6.11 -14.90
CA LYS A 264 -12.47 6.71 -15.18
C LYS A 264 -12.23 7.91 -16.11
N PRO A 265 -12.78 7.92 -17.33
CA PRO A 265 -12.63 9.05 -18.23
C PRO A 265 -13.34 10.26 -17.63
N ASP A 266 -12.61 11.35 -17.45
CA ASP A 266 -13.10 12.60 -16.88
C ASP A 266 -12.37 13.75 -17.58
N GLU A 267 -13.12 14.57 -18.31
CA GLU A 267 -12.56 15.62 -19.17
C GLU A 267 -11.71 16.64 -18.39
N GLU A 268 -12.11 17.00 -17.17
CA GLU A 268 -11.37 17.97 -16.37
C GLU A 268 -10.05 17.39 -15.87
N ILE A 269 -10.08 16.15 -15.35
CA ILE A 269 -8.90 15.46 -14.84
C ILE A 269 -7.93 15.12 -15.98
N ASP A 270 -8.46 14.66 -17.10
CA ASP A 270 -7.68 14.28 -18.29
C ASP A 270 -7.00 15.50 -18.93
N SER A 271 -7.66 16.67 -18.93
CA SER A 271 -7.04 17.92 -19.36
C SER A 271 -5.85 18.29 -18.47
N MET A 272 -6.04 18.28 -17.15
CA MET A 272 -4.96 18.61 -16.20
C MET A 272 -3.80 17.61 -16.25
N LEU A 273 -4.11 16.32 -16.40
CA LEU A 273 -3.11 15.27 -16.58
C LEU A 273 -2.32 15.49 -17.88
N SER A 274 -3.02 15.78 -18.98
CA SER A 274 -2.39 16.03 -20.28
C SER A 274 -1.44 17.23 -20.22
N ASP A 275 -1.88 18.34 -19.62
CA ASP A 275 -1.06 19.53 -19.42
C ASP A 275 0.18 19.22 -18.58
N HIS A 276 0.04 18.44 -17.52
CA HIS A 276 1.14 18.02 -16.66
C HIS A 276 2.17 17.16 -17.42
N VAL A 277 1.71 16.15 -18.17
CA VAL A 277 2.57 15.27 -18.97
C VAL A 277 3.30 16.07 -20.05
N MET A 278 2.58 16.97 -20.76
CA MET A 278 3.19 17.85 -21.74
C MET A 278 4.24 18.78 -21.12
N ALA A 279 3.99 19.32 -19.93
CA ALA A 279 4.95 20.16 -19.22
C ALA A 279 6.24 19.41 -18.84
N LEU A 280 6.13 18.14 -18.43
CA LEU A 280 7.28 17.27 -18.15
C LEU A 280 8.13 17.04 -19.40
N HIS A 281 7.49 16.75 -20.54
CA HIS A 281 8.18 16.51 -21.81
C HIS A 281 8.76 17.77 -22.46
N ALA A 282 8.12 18.92 -22.27
CA ALA A 282 8.60 20.22 -22.75
C ALA A 282 9.89 20.69 -22.05
N GLY A 283 10.39 19.96 -21.05
CA GLY A 283 11.68 20.23 -20.41
C GLY A 283 11.69 21.44 -19.47
N LYS A 284 10.51 22.00 -19.14
CA LYS A 284 10.38 23.09 -18.16
C LYS A 284 10.92 22.72 -16.76
N ASN A 285 11.10 21.43 -16.48
CA ASN A 285 11.66 20.91 -15.22
C ASN A 285 13.18 20.69 -15.20
N LYS A 286 13.96 21.10 -16.23
CA LYS A 286 15.44 21.01 -16.16
C LYS A 286 16.09 21.92 -15.10
N SER A 287 15.34 22.79 -14.44
CA SER A 287 15.79 23.60 -13.30
C SER A 287 15.62 22.93 -11.92
N MET A 288 15.37 21.62 -11.85
CA MET A 288 15.10 20.91 -10.58
C MET A 288 16.34 20.25 -9.93
N ALA A 289 17.52 20.34 -10.55
CA ALA A 289 18.77 19.75 -10.03
C ALA A 289 19.78 20.79 -9.50
N ALA A 290 19.51 22.10 -9.68
CA ALA A 290 20.40 23.16 -9.23
C ALA A 290 19.79 23.90 -8.04
N VAL A 291 20.22 23.51 -6.85
CA VAL A 291 19.98 24.23 -5.59
C VAL A 291 20.44 25.68 -5.75
N THR A 292 19.49 26.62 -5.80
CA THR A 292 19.71 27.99 -5.35
C THR A 292 18.45 28.44 -4.62
N VAL A 293 18.48 28.37 -3.29
CA VAL A 293 17.46 28.95 -2.42
C VAL A 293 17.47 30.46 -2.65
N ARG A 294 16.55 30.96 -3.48
CA ARG A 294 16.41 32.40 -3.73
C ARG A 294 15.05 32.84 -3.21
N ARG A 295 15.06 33.27 -1.95
CA ARG A 295 13.96 33.97 -1.27
C ARG A 295 13.50 35.15 -2.14
N GLN A 296 12.33 35.03 -2.77
CA GLN A 296 11.62 36.21 -3.27
C GLN A 296 10.75 36.76 -2.14
N ASN A 297 10.86 38.07 -1.92
CA ASN A 297 10.13 38.82 -0.89
C ASN A 297 8.61 38.63 -1.01
N PRO A 298 7.89 38.33 0.08
CA PRO A 298 6.44 38.36 0.07
C PRO A 298 5.96 39.80 0.31
N ASN A 299 5.91 40.61 -0.75
CA ASN A 299 5.12 41.84 -0.76
C ASN A 299 3.89 41.64 -1.65
N THR A 300 2.99 40.77 -1.18
CA THR A 300 1.59 40.79 -1.61
C THR A 300 0.73 40.65 -0.35
N SER A 301 0.44 41.79 0.26
CA SER A 301 -0.50 41.89 1.38
C SER A 301 -1.92 41.64 0.87
N ALA A 302 -2.39 40.40 1.00
CA ALA A 302 -3.80 40.06 1.10
C ALA A 302 -3.94 38.67 1.73
N ASN A 303 -4.77 38.58 2.78
CA ASN A 303 -5.42 37.37 3.31
C ASN A 303 -4.85 36.73 4.59
N SER A 304 -4.75 37.50 5.67
CA SER A 304 -4.65 36.99 7.04
C SER A 304 -5.96 36.36 7.58
N SER A 305 -6.95 36.09 6.73
CA SER A 305 -8.26 35.51 7.07
C SER A 305 -8.49 34.10 6.51
N ILE A 306 -7.49 33.49 5.85
CA ILE A 306 -7.61 32.15 5.21
C ILE A 306 -7.28 31.00 6.17
N LEU A 307 -6.41 31.21 7.17
CA LEU A 307 -5.92 30.15 8.07
C LEU A 307 -7.01 29.48 8.91
N LEU A 308 -8.13 30.17 9.19
CA LEU A 308 -9.23 29.60 9.98
C LEU A 308 -10.21 28.76 9.15
N CYS A 309 -10.16 28.81 7.81
CA CYS A 309 -11.09 28.11 6.92
C CYS A 309 -10.50 26.85 6.24
N GLU A 310 -9.22 26.53 6.46
CA GLU A 310 -8.58 25.35 5.87
C GLU A 310 -8.73 24.08 6.70
N ALA A 311 -8.94 24.21 8.02
CA ALA A 311 -9.09 23.07 8.93
C ALA A 311 -10.36 22.24 8.69
N ASP A 312 -11.42 22.84 8.13
CA ASP A 312 -12.70 22.17 7.87
C ASP A 312 -12.79 21.51 6.47
N LYS A 313 -11.77 21.66 5.63
CA LYS A 313 -11.74 21.06 4.29
C LYS A 313 -11.26 19.61 4.35
N PRO A 314 -11.79 18.70 3.51
CA PRO A 314 -11.31 17.32 3.45
C PRO A 314 -9.82 17.29 3.08
N LEU A 315 -9.08 16.31 3.63
CA LEU A 315 -7.66 16.12 3.40
C LEU A 315 -7.32 16.05 1.91
N SER A 316 -8.19 15.40 1.12
CA SER A 316 -8.03 15.37 -0.34
C SER A 316 -7.94 16.76 -1.00
N GLU A 317 -8.65 17.76 -0.49
CA GLU A 317 -8.55 19.14 -0.98
C GLU A 317 -7.34 19.87 -0.40
N ARG A 318 -6.99 19.60 0.87
CA ARG A 318 -5.81 20.20 1.52
C ARG A 318 -4.50 19.79 0.82
N LEU A 319 -4.45 18.55 0.31
CA LEU A 319 -3.27 18.02 -0.39
C LEU A 319 -3.17 18.45 -1.87
N LYS A 320 -4.26 18.92 -2.48
CA LYS A 320 -4.27 19.35 -3.89
C LYS A 320 -3.42 20.60 -4.10
N ILE A 321 -2.56 20.56 -5.10
CA ILE A 321 -1.82 21.75 -5.54
C ILE A 321 -2.75 22.60 -6.41
N SER A 322 -2.91 23.87 -6.06
CA SER A 322 -3.76 24.77 -6.84
C SER A 322 -3.13 25.03 -8.22
N PRO A 323 -3.92 25.09 -9.31
CA PRO A 323 -3.39 25.41 -10.64
C PRO A 323 -2.70 26.79 -10.63
N GLY A 324 -1.38 26.82 -10.91
CA GLY A 324 -0.56 28.04 -10.92
C GLY A 324 0.23 28.32 -9.64
N GLU A 325 0.08 27.50 -8.61
CA GLU A 325 0.90 27.56 -7.41
C GLU A 325 2.30 26.99 -7.69
N HIS A 326 3.35 27.77 -7.41
CA HIS A 326 4.72 27.33 -7.59
C HIS A 326 5.17 26.58 -6.33
N VAL A 327 5.19 25.24 -6.41
CA VAL A 327 5.67 24.40 -5.31
C VAL A 327 7.12 24.02 -5.59
N ASP A 328 8.01 24.42 -4.69
CA ASP A 328 9.42 24.05 -4.75
C ASP A 328 9.60 22.64 -4.17
N TYR A 329 9.57 21.64 -5.05
CA TYR A 329 9.67 20.24 -4.66
C TYR A 329 11.00 19.90 -3.98
N ILE A 330 10.92 19.07 -2.94
CA ILE A 330 12.11 18.58 -2.23
C ILE A 330 12.83 17.55 -3.11
N PRO A 331 14.14 17.71 -3.38
CA PRO A 331 14.90 16.73 -4.14
C PRO A 331 14.89 15.35 -3.47
N ALA A 332 14.76 14.28 -4.25
CA ALA A 332 14.66 12.91 -3.72
C ALA A 332 15.83 12.51 -2.80
N GLN A 333 17.04 13.02 -3.05
CA GLN A 333 18.20 12.77 -2.18
C GLN A 333 18.06 13.41 -0.79
N LEU A 334 17.48 14.60 -0.71
CA LEU A 334 17.23 15.30 0.56
C LEU A 334 16.06 14.65 1.29
N LEU A 335 14.98 14.31 0.55
CA LEU A 335 13.85 13.58 1.09
C LEU A 335 14.27 12.22 1.68
N ARG A 336 15.19 11.51 1.03
CA ARG A 336 15.78 10.26 1.55
C ARG A 336 16.47 10.46 2.90
N LYS A 337 17.22 11.55 3.06
CA LYS A 337 17.89 11.88 4.33
C LYS A 337 16.87 12.27 5.40
N TYR A 338 15.85 13.04 5.04
CA TYR A 338 14.76 13.41 5.93
C TYR A 338 14.04 12.18 6.49
N VAL A 339 13.66 11.23 5.62
CA VAL A 339 13.04 9.95 6.01
C VAL A 339 13.98 9.15 6.92
N GLY A 340 15.26 9.07 6.56
CA GLY A 340 16.28 8.39 7.38
C GLY A 340 16.43 9.01 8.77
N TYR A 341 16.38 10.34 8.88
CA TYR A 341 16.43 11.07 10.14
C TYR A 341 15.19 10.79 11.00
N ALA A 342 14.00 10.94 10.42
CA ALA A 342 12.73 10.72 11.11
C ALA A 342 12.61 9.30 11.66
N ARG A 343 12.98 8.28 10.87
CA ARG A 343 12.96 6.86 11.32
C ARG A 343 13.97 6.56 12.44
N LYS A 344 15.10 7.27 12.47
CA LYS A 344 16.19 7.03 13.42
C LYS A 344 15.97 7.71 14.77
N TYR A 345 15.42 8.93 14.77
CA TYR A 345 15.36 9.76 15.97
C TYR A 345 13.94 10.00 16.52
N VAL A 346 12.89 9.78 15.74
CA VAL A 346 11.52 10.14 16.14
C VAL A 346 10.66 8.90 16.36
N HIS A 347 10.25 8.72 17.62
CA HIS A 347 9.44 7.58 18.06
C HIS A 347 8.13 8.05 18.69
N PRO A 348 7.13 8.41 17.86
CA PRO A 348 5.90 9.00 18.36
C PRO A 348 5.08 8.02 19.20
N LYS A 349 4.36 8.59 20.18
CA LYS A 349 3.34 7.92 20.98
C LYS A 349 1.99 8.54 20.71
N ILE A 350 0.93 7.74 20.78
CA ILE A 350 -0.44 8.21 20.57
C ILE A 350 -0.89 9.05 21.77
N GLY A 351 -1.37 10.27 21.51
CA GLY A 351 -2.00 11.13 22.50
C GLY A 351 -3.39 10.63 22.93
N PRO A 352 -3.86 11.00 24.13
CA PRO A 352 -5.14 10.52 24.66
C PRO A 352 -6.34 10.94 23.81
N ASP A 353 -6.30 12.11 23.19
CA ASP A 353 -7.40 12.62 22.36
C ASP A 353 -7.47 11.90 21.01
N ALA A 354 -6.31 11.62 20.40
CA ALA A 354 -6.21 10.80 19.21
C ALA A 354 -6.74 9.37 19.47
N ALA A 355 -6.40 8.79 20.62
CA ALA A 355 -6.85 7.44 21.00
C ALA A 355 -8.39 7.34 21.08
N LYS A 356 -9.06 8.37 21.62
CA LYS A 356 -10.53 8.42 21.67
C LYS A 356 -11.14 8.45 20.27
N VAL A 357 -10.63 9.32 19.40
CA VAL A 357 -11.12 9.42 18.00
C VAL A 357 -10.97 8.10 17.26
N LEU A 358 -9.82 7.43 17.38
CA LEU A 358 -9.59 6.12 16.77
C LEU A 358 -10.52 5.04 17.33
N GLN A 359 -10.76 5.05 18.65
CA GLN A 359 -11.66 4.11 19.32
C GLN A 359 -13.11 4.29 18.86
N ASP A 360 -13.60 5.52 18.84
CA ASP A 360 -14.96 5.86 18.41
C ASP A 360 -15.20 5.49 16.94
N PHE A 361 -14.21 5.76 16.08
CA PHE A 361 -14.24 5.34 14.69
C PHE A 361 -14.26 3.82 14.56
N TYR A 362 -13.41 3.09 15.27
CA TYR A 362 -13.37 1.62 15.23
C TYR A 362 -14.69 0.98 15.70
N ILE A 363 -15.29 1.51 16.77
CA ILE A 363 -16.59 1.02 17.26
C ILE A 363 -17.69 1.29 16.22
N THR A 364 -17.69 2.49 15.62
CA THR A 364 -18.64 2.86 14.55
C THR A 364 -18.48 1.93 13.34
N LEU A 365 -17.25 1.70 12.90
CA LEU A 365 -16.89 0.79 11.83
C LEU A 365 -17.45 -0.61 12.14
N ARG A 366 -17.20 -1.14 13.35
CA ARG A 366 -17.64 -2.48 13.75
C ARG A 366 -19.17 -2.61 13.87
N LYS A 367 -19.88 -1.57 14.30
CA LYS A 367 -21.35 -1.55 14.33
C LYS A 367 -21.96 -1.63 12.92
N GLN A 368 -21.36 -0.92 11.96
CA GLN A 368 -21.83 -0.90 10.58
C GLN A 368 -21.66 -2.25 9.85
N HIS A 369 -20.73 -3.11 10.31
CA HIS A 369 -20.38 -4.36 9.63
C HIS A 369 -20.83 -5.64 10.39
N GLN A 370 -21.92 -5.60 11.16
CA GLN A 370 -22.48 -6.81 11.80
C GLN A 370 -23.27 -7.73 10.86
N GLY A 371 -23.26 -7.49 9.54
CA GLY A 371 -23.91 -8.34 8.54
C GLY A 371 -23.15 -9.65 8.29
N MET A 372 -23.88 -10.77 8.15
CA MET A 372 -23.37 -12.15 8.05
C MET A 372 -22.35 -12.41 6.92
N ASP A 373 -22.27 -11.56 5.89
CA ASP A 373 -21.46 -11.82 4.68
C ASP A 373 -20.30 -10.81 4.46
N SER A 374 -20.06 -9.91 5.42
CA SER A 374 -18.97 -8.90 5.34
C SER A 374 -17.64 -9.41 5.91
N THR A 375 -16.50 -8.85 5.47
CA THR A 375 -15.20 -9.11 6.10
C THR A 375 -15.28 -8.67 7.55
N PRO A 376 -14.96 -9.56 8.51
CA PRO A 376 -15.01 -9.19 9.91
C PRO A 376 -13.96 -8.11 10.15
N ILE A 377 -14.40 -6.98 10.68
CA ILE A 377 -13.51 -5.95 11.21
C ILE A 377 -12.81 -6.54 12.43
N THR A 378 -11.54 -6.86 12.24
CA THR A 378 -10.70 -7.39 13.30
C THR A 378 -9.99 -6.26 14.05
N THR A 379 -9.40 -6.60 15.19
CA THR A 379 -8.52 -5.69 15.94
C THR A 379 -7.32 -5.20 15.11
N ARG A 380 -6.95 -5.91 14.03
CA ARG A 380 -5.91 -5.49 13.10
C ARG A 380 -6.18 -4.12 12.48
N GLN A 381 -7.45 -3.79 12.22
CA GLN A 381 -7.80 -2.48 11.66
C GLN A 381 -7.54 -1.35 12.65
N LEU A 382 -7.78 -1.58 13.93
CA LEU A 382 -7.43 -0.63 14.98
C LEU A 382 -5.90 -0.49 15.11
N GLU A 383 -5.16 -1.59 15.04
CA GLU A 383 -3.69 -1.55 15.01
C GLU A 383 -3.14 -0.82 13.78
N SER A 384 -3.76 -1.01 12.60
CA SER A 384 -3.43 -0.28 11.37
C SER A 384 -3.58 1.23 11.56
N LEU A 385 -4.72 1.67 12.11
CA LEU A 385 -4.99 3.08 12.41
C LEU A 385 -3.94 3.65 13.37
N ILE A 386 -3.59 2.89 14.42
CA ILE A 386 -2.54 3.27 15.39
C ILE A 386 -1.19 3.47 14.69
N ARG A 387 -0.75 2.51 13.86
CA ARG A 387 0.54 2.57 13.14
C ARG A 387 0.60 3.74 12.17
N LEU A 388 -0.49 3.97 11.42
CA LEU A 388 -0.58 5.05 10.45
C LEU A 388 -0.60 6.42 11.13
N THR A 389 -1.31 6.56 12.26
CA THR A 389 -1.35 7.80 13.06
C THR A 389 0.02 8.13 13.66
N GLU A 390 0.75 7.11 14.14
CA GLU A 390 2.14 7.27 14.56
C GLU A 390 3.04 7.69 13.40
N SER A 391 2.87 7.08 12.22
CA SER A 391 3.63 7.46 11.03
C SER A 391 3.37 8.92 10.62
N ARG A 392 2.12 9.37 10.72
CA ARG A 392 1.70 10.75 10.41
C ARG A 392 2.38 11.77 11.33
N ALA A 393 2.49 11.46 12.62
CA ALA A 393 3.22 12.29 13.58
C ALA A 393 4.74 12.25 13.36
N ARG A 394 5.30 11.07 13.05
CA ARG A 394 6.73 10.90 12.74
C ARG A 394 7.15 11.74 11.53
N LEU A 395 6.29 11.82 10.52
CA LEU A 395 6.53 12.57 9.29
C LEU A 395 6.83 14.05 9.55
N GLU A 396 6.21 14.65 10.57
CA GLU A 396 6.45 16.05 10.98
C GLU A 396 7.44 16.16 12.16
N LEU A 397 8.17 15.07 12.45
CA LEU A 397 9.13 14.97 13.54
C LEU A 397 8.52 15.22 14.93
N ARG A 398 7.23 14.93 15.11
CA ARG A 398 6.52 15.08 16.39
C ARG A 398 6.64 13.81 17.24
N GLU A 399 6.83 13.98 18.55
CA GLU A 399 6.90 12.87 19.51
C GLU A 399 5.53 12.38 20.00
N VAL A 400 4.48 13.17 19.79
CA VAL A 400 3.11 12.83 20.21
C VAL A 400 2.18 13.00 19.02
N ALA A 401 1.40 11.95 18.75
CA ALA A 401 0.36 12.01 17.72
C ALA A 401 -0.90 12.69 18.26
N THR A 402 -1.38 13.66 17.51
CA THR A 402 -2.48 14.56 17.85
C THR A 402 -3.81 14.06 17.28
N LYS A 403 -4.90 14.73 17.66
CA LYS A 403 -6.24 14.44 17.16
C LYS A 403 -6.34 14.60 15.64
N GLU A 404 -5.73 15.65 15.09
CA GLU A 404 -5.74 15.97 13.66
C GLU A 404 -5.06 14.86 12.83
N ASP A 405 -3.98 14.26 13.35
CA ASP A 405 -3.32 13.12 12.71
C ASP A 405 -4.24 11.91 12.58
N ALA A 406 -5.05 11.66 13.60
CA ALA A 406 -6.01 10.57 13.60
C ALA A 406 -7.15 10.83 12.60
N GLU A 407 -7.61 12.07 12.48
CA GLU A 407 -8.65 12.48 11.53
C GLU A 407 -8.15 12.34 10.08
N ASP A 408 -6.94 12.83 9.77
CA ASP A 408 -6.28 12.66 8.46
C ASP A 408 -6.18 11.17 8.08
N VAL A 409 -5.72 10.33 9.01
CA VAL A 409 -5.55 8.88 8.78
C VAL A 409 -6.89 8.17 8.60
N ILE A 410 -7.93 8.58 9.34
CA ILE A 410 -9.28 8.06 9.16
C ILE A 410 -9.80 8.38 7.75
N GLU A 411 -9.53 9.58 7.21
CA GLU A 411 -9.91 9.92 5.85
C GLU A 411 -9.20 9.03 4.82
N ILE A 412 -7.88 8.84 4.96
CA ILE A 412 -7.10 7.92 4.09
C ILE A 412 -7.65 6.49 4.17
N MET A 413 -7.95 6.01 5.38
CA MET A 413 -8.51 4.67 5.60
C MET A 413 -9.90 4.53 4.98
N LYS A 414 -10.76 5.54 5.15
CA LYS A 414 -12.09 5.57 4.51
C LYS A 414 -11.96 5.51 3.00
N TYR A 415 -11.07 6.28 2.40
CA TYR A 415 -10.82 6.24 0.96
C TYR A 415 -10.40 4.85 0.48
N SER A 416 -9.48 4.20 1.20
CA SER A 416 -9.08 2.81 0.94
C SER A 416 -10.24 1.81 1.06
N MET A 417 -11.17 2.01 2.00
CA MET A 417 -12.32 1.14 2.20
C MET A 417 -13.47 1.40 1.21
N ILE A 418 -13.73 2.66 0.84
CA ILE A 418 -14.86 3.04 -0.03
C ILE A 418 -14.76 2.34 -1.38
N ASP A 419 -13.60 2.36 -2.04
CA ASP A 419 -13.46 1.69 -3.35
C ASP A 419 -13.42 0.16 -3.21
N THR A 420 -13.06 -0.36 -2.03
CA THR A 420 -13.01 -1.80 -1.71
C THR A 420 -14.43 -2.37 -1.49
N TYR A 421 -15.34 -1.58 -0.90
CA TYR A 421 -16.66 -2.03 -0.47
C TYR A 421 -17.84 -1.28 -1.12
N SER A 422 -17.59 -0.40 -2.10
CA SER A 422 -18.67 0.24 -2.85
C SER A 422 -19.18 -0.66 -3.99
N ASP A 423 -20.49 -0.71 -4.12
CA ASP A 423 -21.15 -1.33 -5.26
C ASP A 423 -21.07 -0.45 -6.52
N GLN A 424 -21.49 -1.01 -7.66
CA GLN A 424 -21.52 -0.31 -8.95
C GLN A 424 -22.25 1.05 -8.91
N PHE A 425 -23.15 1.23 -7.94
CA PHE A 425 -23.96 2.43 -7.74
C PHE A 425 -23.39 3.40 -6.67
N GLY A 426 -22.15 3.19 -6.19
CA GLY A 426 -21.51 4.07 -5.19
C GLY A 426 -22.10 3.97 -3.78
N SER A 427 -23.08 3.09 -3.57
CA SER A 427 -23.54 2.70 -2.23
C SER A 427 -22.54 1.74 -1.62
N LEU A 428 -22.19 1.96 -0.35
CA LEU A 428 -21.32 1.05 0.40
C LEU A 428 -22.08 -0.25 0.69
N ASP A 429 -21.79 -1.32 -0.05
CA ASP A 429 -22.39 -2.65 0.17
C ASP A 429 -21.31 -3.62 0.67
N PHE A 430 -21.18 -3.67 1.99
CA PHE A 430 -20.17 -4.44 2.70
C PHE A 430 -20.44 -5.96 2.71
N LEU A 431 -21.56 -6.44 2.18
CA LEU A 431 -21.95 -7.87 2.15
C LEU A 431 -21.08 -8.75 1.22
N ARG A 432 -20.07 -8.17 0.60
CA ARG A 432 -19.43 -8.74 -0.58
C ARG A 432 -18.17 -9.53 -0.28
N SER A 433 -17.58 -9.40 0.90
CA SER A 433 -16.13 -9.58 1.01
C SER A 433 -15.60 -10.99 1.32
N GLN A 434 -16.44 -12.01 1.58
CA GLN A 434 -15.91 -13.29 2.05
C GLN A 434 -16.34 -14.55 1.32
N HIS A 435 -17.52 -14.60 0.71
CA HIS A 435 -17.94 -15.79 -0.02
C HIS A 435 -17.93 -15.49 -1.52
N GLY A 436 -16.99 -16.15 -2.21
CA GLY A 436 -16.81 -16.09 -3.65
C GLY A 436 -18.09 -16.49 -4.37
N SER A 437 -18.94 -15.51 -4.59
CA SER A 437 -20.08 -15.49 -5.49
C SER A 437 -20.72 -14.12 -5.34
N GLY A 438 -20.99 -13.45 -6.45
CA GLY A 438 -21.96 -12.36 -6.49
C GLY A 438 -23.36 -12.88 -6.12
N MET A 439 -23.56 -13.29 -4.86
CA MET A 439 -24.78 -13.88 -4.33
C MET A 439 -25.70 -12.86 -3.68
N SER A 440 -25.27 -11.66 -3.28
CA SER A 440 -26.24 -10.62 -2.90
C SER A 440 -27.04 -10.14 -4.12
N GLY A 441 -26.33 -9.92 -5.24
CA GLY A 441 -26.88 -9.60 -6.55
C GLY A 441 -27.54 -10.77 -7.28
N ARG A 442 -27.22 -12.04 -6.94
CA ARG A 442 -27.98 -13.23 -7.41
C ARG A 442 -29.13 -13.61 -6.48
N SER A 443 -29.09 -13.27 -5.20
CA SER A 443 -30.14 -13.58 -4.22
C SER A 443 -31.41 -12.82 -4.55
N LYS A 444 -31.32 -11.52 -4.85
CA LYS A 444 -32.48 -10.71 -5.27
C LYS A 444 -33.17 -11.28 -6.53
N PRO A 445 -32.49 -11.50 -7.66
CA PRO A 445 -33.09 -12.09 -8.84
C PRO A 445 -33.48 -13.57 -8.65
N LYS A 446 -32.73 -14.41 -7.91
CA LYS A 446 -33.18 -15.79 -7.60
C LYS A 446 -34.41 -15.83 -6.70
N LYS A 447 -34.49 -14.95 -5.70
CA LYS A 447 -35.64 -14.81 -4.79
C LYS A 447 -36.86 -14.29 -5.55
N PHE A 448 -36.65 -13.33 -6.45
CA PHE A 448 -37.70 -12.81 -7.34
C PHE A 448 -38.16 -13.86 -8.36
N VAL A 449 -37.24 -14.54 -9.04
CA VAL A 449 -37.55 -15.64 -9.98
C VAL A 449 -38.24 -16.80 -9.25
N GLY A 450 -37.79 -17.17 -8.05
CA GLY A 450 -38.46 -18.19 -7.22
C GLY A 450 -39.85 -17.76 -6.74
N ALA A 451 -40.08 -16.48 -6.51
CA ALA A 451 -41.42 -15.95 -6.24
C ALA A 451 -42.31 -16.01 -7.49
N LEU A 452 -41.77 -15.63 -8.66
CA LEU A 452 -42.48 -15.75 -9.93
C LEU A 452 -42.82 -17.20 -10.28
N GLN A 453 -41.94 -18.16 -9.99
CA GLN A 453 -42.21 -19.60 -10.14
C GLN A 453 -43.36 -20.04 -9.25
N LYS A 454 -43.37 -19.67 -7.96
CA LYS A 454 -44.48 -19.99 -7.04
C LYS A 454 -45.81 -19.40 -7.48
N VAL A 455 -45.81 -18.18 -8.03
CA VAL A 455 -47.03 -17.55 -8.57
C VAL A 455 -47.47 -18.24 -9.86
N SER A 456 -46.53 -18.59 -10.74
CA SER A 456 -46.78 -19.34 -11.98
C SER A 456 -47.37 -20.72 -11.69
N GLU A 457 -46.88 -21.44 -10.67
CA GLU A 457 -47.40 -22.74 -10.24
C GLU A 457 -48.84 -22.66 -9.72
N ARG A 458 -49.18 -21.57 -9.02
CA ARG A 458 -50.54 -21.35 -8.47
C ARG A 458 -51.55 -20.92 -9.53
N THR A 459 -51.11 -20.15 -10.52
CA THR A 459 -51.99 -19.53 -11.52
C THR A 459 -51.96 -20.23 -12.88
N TYR A 460 -51.10 -21.23 -13.07
CA TYR A 460 -50.84 -21.92 -14.34
C TYR A 460 -50.50 -20.98 -15.51
N ASN A 461 -50.00 -19.78 -15.22
CA ASN A 461 -49.66 -18.78 -16.22
C ASN A 461 -48.19 -18.37 -16.09
N SER A 462 -47.43 -18.51 -17.18
CA SER A 462 -46.01 -18.19 -17.26
C SER A 462 -45.71 -16.81 -17.83
N ILE A 463 -46.76 -16.01 -18.12
CA ILE A 463 -46.66 -14.68 -18.71
C ILE A 463 -47.06 -13.62 -17.68
N PHE A 464 -46.17 -12.65 -17.46
CA PHE A 464 -46.33 -11.59 -16.47
C PHE A 464 -46.18 -10.20 -17.09
N THR A 465 -47.04 -9.27 -16.68
CA THR A 465 -46.88 -7.84 -16.98
C THR A 465 -45.93 -7.18 -15.99
N ILE A 466 -45.28 -6.07 -16.38
CA ILE A 466 -44.41 -5.29 -15.47
C ILE A 466 -45.14 -4.87 -14.18
N GLN A 467 -46.43 -4.53 -14.27
CA GLN A 467 -47.23 -4.12 -13.11
C GLN A 467 -47.43 -5.27 -12.12
N GLN A 468 -47.75 -6.47 -12.60
CA GLN A 468 -47.86 -7.67 -11.76
C GLN A 468 -46.51 -8.05 -11.14
N MET A 469 -45.44 -7.98 -11.92
CA MET A 469 -44.08 -8.20 -11.43
C MET A 469 -43.69 -7.22 -10.32
N ARG A 470 -44.13 -5.95 -10.43
CA ARG A 470 -43.90 -4.93 -9.40
C ARG A 470 -44.71 -5.23 -8.12
N GLN A 471 -45.94 -5.71 -8.24
CA GLN A 471 -46.74 -6.14 -7.08
C GLN A 471 -46.09 -7.32 -6.36
N ILE A 472 -45.64 -8.33 -7.10
CA ILE A 472 -44.93 -9.50 -6.54
C ILE A 472 -43.64 -9.06 -5.85
N ALA A 473 -42.90 -8.10 -6.42
CA ALA A 473 -41.70 -7.54 -5.81
C ALA A 473 -41.99 -6.81 -4.48
N GLN A 474 -43.14 -6.14 -4.37
CA GLN A 474 -43.60 -5.50 -3.14
C GLN A 474 -43.99 -6.54 -2.07
N GLU A 475 -44.68 -7.62 -2.46
CA GLU A 475 -45.06 -8.70 -1.54
C GLU A 475 -43.84 -9.38 -0.89
N ILE A 476 -42.75 -9.56 -1.63
CA ILE A 476 -41.50 -10.14 -1.11
C ILE A 476 -40.57 -9.10 -0.45
N SER A 477 -41.04 -7.85 -0.28
CA SER A 477 -40.28 -6.73 0.29
C SER A 477 -38.94 -6.48 -0.41
N LEU A 478 -38.88 -6.61 -1.73
CA LEU A 478 -37.66 -6.45 -2.51
C LEU A 478 -37.56 -5.00 -3.02
N GLN A 479 -36.70 -4.22 -2.36
CA GLN A 479 -36.45 -2.83 -2.75
C GLN A 479 -35.48 -2.75 -3.93
N VAL A 480 -35.96 -2.19 -5.04
CA VAL A 480 -35.18 -1.90 -6.26
C VAL A 480 -35.49 -0.47 -6.68
N GLY A 481 -34.46 0.37 -6.83
CA GLY A 481 -34.63 1.75 -7.29
C GLY A 481 -35.14 1.82 -8.72
N ASP A 482 -34.42 1.21 -9.68
CA ASP A 482 -34.85 1.09 -11.07
C ASP A 482 -35.37 -0.33 -11.38
N PHE A 483 -36.70 -0.49 -11.29
CA PHE A 483 -37.36 -1.77 -11.53
C PHE A 483 -37.32 -2.20 -13.01
N GLU A 484 -37.37 -1.25 -13.95
CA GLU A 484 -37.38 -1.58 -15.38
C GLU A 484 -35.98 -2.00 -15.85
N GLY A 485 -34.93 -1.35 -15.36
CA GLY A 485 -33.55 -1.80 -15.53
C GLY A 485 -33.30 -3.20 -14.94
N PHE A 486 -33.86 -3.48 -13.76
CA PHE A 486 -33.75 -4.80 -13.11
C PHE A 486 -34.42 -5.92 -13.91
N VAL A 487 -35.64 -5.71 -14.42
CA VAL A 487 -36.33 -6.69 -15.28
C VAL A 487 -35.60 -6.88 -16.60
N SER A 488 -35.03 -5.81 -17.16
CA SER A 488 -34.21 -5.88 -18.38
C SER A 488 -32.94 -6.69 -18.16
N SER A 489 -32.31 -6.56 -16.99
CA SER A 489 -31.18 -7.41 -16.57
C SER A 489 -31.57 -8.89 -16.48
N LEU A 490 -32.76 -9.22 -15.96
CA LEU A 490 -33.26 -10.60 -15.91
C LEU A 490 -33.52 -11.19 -17.31
N ASN A 491 -33.94 -10.36 -18.26
CA ASN A 491 -34.10 -10.76 -19.66
C ASN A 491 -32.73 -11.04 -20.32
N ASN A 492 -31.74 -10.19 -20.07
CA ASN A 492 -30.38 -10.39 -20.59
C ASN A 492 -29.68 -11.62 -19.97
N GLN A 493 -30.06 -11.99 -18.74
CA GLN A 493 -29.57 -13.18 -18.05
C GLN A 493 -30.31 -14.46 -18.44
N GLY A 494 -31.37 -14.39 -19.25
CA GLY A 494 -32.13 -15.54 -19.74
C GLY A 494 -33.18 -16.11 -18.77
N PHE A 495 -33.45 -15.46 -17.62
CA PHE A 495 -34.50 -15.90 -16.70
C PHE A 495 -35.91 -15.49 -17.15
N LEU A 496 -36.00 -14.37 -17.88
CA LEU A 496 -37.24 -13.86 -18.47
C LEU A 496 -37.04 -13.70 -19.98
N LEU A 497 -38.11 -13.88 -20.75
CA LEU A 497 -38.13 -13.64 -22.19
C LEU A 497 -39.16 -12.57 -22.51
N LYS A 498 -38.73 -11.44 -23.08
CA LYS A 498 -39.63 -10.38 -23.52
C LYS A 498 -40.48 -10.87 -24.71
N LYS A 499 -41.81 -10.94 -24.53
CA LYS A 499 -42.77 -11.37 -25.56
C LYS A 499 -43.56 -10.20 -26.18
N GLY A 500 -43.60 -9.05 -25.51
CA GLY A 500 -44.34 -7.88 -25.98
C GLY A 500 -43.99 -6.59 -25.21
N PRO A 501 -44.67 -5.47 -25.51
CA PRO A 501 -44.46 -4.22 -24.78
C PRO A 501 -44.88 -4.41 -23.32
N LYS A 502 -43.90 -4.33 -22.40
CA LYS A 502 -44.10 -4.53 -20.95
C LYS A 502 -44.62 -5.91 -20.53
N VAL A 503 -44.40 -6.94 -21.36
CA VAL A 503 -44.80 -8.33 -21.10
C VAL A 503 -43.60 -9.27 -21.18
N TYR A 504 -43.42 -10.08 -20.15
CA TYR A 504 -42.29 -11.01 -19.99
C TYR A 504 -42.80 -12.41 -19.66
N GLN A 505 -42.21 -13.41 -20.29
CA GLN A 505 -42.46 -14.82 -20.01
C GLN A 505 -41.35 -15.38 -19.12
N LEU A 506 -41.71 -16.10 -18.07
CA LEU A 506 -40.76 -16.80 -17.22
C LEU A 506 -40.18 -18.01 -17.96
N GLN A 507 -38.84 -18.09 -18.07
CA GLN A 507 -38.18 -19.30 -18.56
C GLN A 507 -37.94 -20.23 -17.38
N THR A 508 -38.69 -21.34 -17.32
CA THR A 508 -38.38 -22.44 -16.41
C THR A 508 -37.09 -23.09 -16.87
N THR A 509 -36.04 -22.93 -16.07
CA THR A 509 -34.88 -23.80 -16.12
C THR A 509 -35.20 -24.99 -15.24
N ASP A 510 -35.40 -26.16 -15.84
CA ASP A 510 -35.29 -27.42 -15.10
C ASP A 510 -33.84 -27.48 -14.60
N TYR A 511 -33.64 -27.25 -13.30
CA TYR A 511 -32.36 -27.43 -12.59
C TYR A 511 -32.56 -28.40 -11.43
#